data_AF-A0A166PY13-F1
#
_entry.id   AF-A0A166PY13-F1
#
_cell.length_a   1.000
_cell.length_b   1.000
_cell.length_c   1.000
_cell.angle_alpha   90.00
_cell.angle_beta   90.00
_cell.angle_gamma   90.00
#
_symmetry.space_group_name_H-M   'P 1'
#
loop_
_entity.id
_entity.type
_entity.pdbx_description
1 polymer ?
#
loop_
_entity_poly.entity_id
_entity_poly.type
_entity_poly.pdbx_seq_one_letter_code
_entity_poly.pdbx_strand_id
1 'polypeptide(L)'
;MGSRIPKARPLAANKTSDSTLMNLEDAHKSLIALGGPALSLSELGRLYQGSFREALSRVLSGLKGRQGSAIARRQIQAALEGVSLRENAGNNIMESLICSEITATSRLESAQQALYASRKQLNEKVASLAVSERDINELQITIDRKKRTNILLRLLQEREKIRLSRFQEMAKLSTDHKTRIAGTENNTKPPILPDFKPSNHACPSVRETVGTLANLHAHHVHLKHLATQSHIDGSGEIELRLRHLAVHEADDGQFDEALSARGEALVTFARKSAERGALFSRHANILDHDLQALSDVVDLKKRQLQELSDRSIALGYTSKQHIDNIFEFRGSTSHTLKASIEGGAPQLIGYMEVLKWLIDNSASPECSAGDADLQEAFGLRAGTQEPRIVSEIERHLEIAHQKESFLENLIAPVDEDHEDEGSTLTRKYEADEQKRHDKAYSLLSRKAAKIDNTLVSDIETIVKEADSIASLGF
;
A
#
# COMPACT_ATOMS: atom_id res chain seq x y z
N MET A 1 8.19 -25.51 11.15
CA MET A 1 8.08 -25.47 12.63
C MET A 1 9.12 -24.49 13.16
N GLY A 2 8.69 -23.27 13.51
CA GLY A 2 9.57 -22.18 13.93
C GLY A 2 8.78 -20.88 14.08
N SER A 3 7.79 -20.89 14.98
CA SER A 3 6.94 -19.75 15.32
C SER A 3 7.79 -18.64 15.96
N ARG A 4 8.09 -17.57 15.22
CA ARG A 4 8.66 -16.34 15.77
C ARG A 4 7.52 -15.41 16.18
N ILE A 5 7.18 -15.48 17.46
CA ILE A 5 6.32 -14.50 18.14
C ILE A 5 7.03 -13.13 18.07
N PRO A 6 6.41 -12.08 17.51
CA PRO A 6 6.98 -10.74 17.56
C PRO A 6 6.96 -10.24 19.02
N LYS A 7 8.14 -9.96 19.57
CA LYS A 7 8.30 -9.33 20.89
C LYS A 7 7.62 -7.97 20.88
N ALA A 8 6.72 -7.75 21.83
CA ALA A 8 6.08 -6.47 22.07
C ALA A 8 7.12 -5.35 22.21
N ARG A 9 6.99 -4.34 21.36
CA ARG A 9 7.77 -3.10 21.45
C ARG A 9 7.35 -2.39 22.74
N PRO A 10 8.26 -2.05 23.66
CA PRO A 10 7.88 -1.31 24.86
C PRO A 10 7.27 0.02 24.42
N LEU A 11 6.04 0.28 24.89
CA LEU A 11 5.38 1.57 24.81
C LEU A 11 6.40 2.63 25.23
N ALA A 12 6.74 3.52 24.30
CA ALA A 12 7.54 4.69 24.60
C ALA A 12 6.85 5.39 25.78
N ALA A 13 7.57 5.46 26.90
CA ALA A 13 7.16 6.17 28.08
C ALA A 13 6.63 7.54 27.65
N ASN A 14 5.41 7.86 28.07
CA ASN A 14 4.86 9.20 28.00
C ASN A 14 5.97 10.17 28.40
N LYS A 15 6.38 11.04 27.47
CA LYS A 15 7.06 12.29 27.80
C LYS A 15 6.09 13.10 28.64
N THR A 16 6.01 12.77 29.93
CA THR A 16 5.56 13.70 30.94
C THR A 16 6.52 14.86 30.84
N SER A 17 5.97 15.99 30.37
CA SER A 17 6.45 17.35 30.63
C SER A 17 7.63 17.40 31.58
N ASP A 18 8.74 18.00 31.15
CA ASP A 18 9.79 18.53 32.01
C ASP A 18 9.17 19.49 33.05
N SER A 19 8.53 18.93 34.08
CA SER A 19 8.17 19.63 35.28
C SER A 19 9.48 19.79 36.01
N THR A 20 10.03 21.00 35.96
CA THR A 20 11.17 21.51 36.73
C THR A 20 11.37 20.71 38.03
N LEU A 21 12.20 19.66 37.95
CA LEU A 21 12.40 18.75 39.06
C LEU A 21 13.17 19.50 40.14
N MET A 22 12.49 19.81 41.23
CA MET A 22 13.02 20.56 42.37
C MET A 22 14.33 19.94 42.86
N ASN A 23 15.36 20.77 43.07
CA ASN A 23 16.66 20.34 43.56
C ASN A 23 16.52 19.75 44.96
N LEU A 24 17.39 18.80 45.31
CA LEU A 24 17.37 18.08 46.59
C LEU A 24 17.40 19.04 47.79
N GLU A 25 18.28 20.05 47.74
CA GLU A 25 18.43 21.04 48.80
C GLU A 25 17.17 21.90 48.98
N ASP A 26 16.51 22.25 47.87
CA ASP A 26 15.28 23.03 47.89
C ASP A 26 14.11 22.21 48.44
N ALA A 27 14.06 20.91 48.11
CA ALA A 27 13.09 19.98 48.67
C ALA A 27 13.29 19.82 50.18
N HIS A 28 14.53 19.70 50.66
CA HIS A 28 14.87 19.59 52.09
C HIS A 28 14.46 20.84 52.87
N LYS A 29 14.83 22.03 52.39
CA LYS A 29 14.43 23.32 53.00
C LYS A 29 12.91 23.47 53.07
N SER A 30 12.22 23.08 52.00
CA SER A 30 10.75 23.14 51.94
C SER A 30 10.11 22.16 52.92
N LEU A 31 10.68 20.96 53.09
CA LEU A 31 10.19 19.96 54.05
C LEU A 31 10.36 20.45 55.49
N ILE A 32 11.49 21.09 55.82
CA ILE A 32 11.73 21.70 57.14
C ILE A 32 10.75 22.84 57.40
N ALA A 33 10.54 23.73 56.42
CA ALA A 33 9.60 24.84 56.54
C ALA A 33 8.15 24.39 56.77
N LEU A 34 7.80 23.18 56.32
CA LEU A 34 6.49 22.55 56.52
C LEU A 34 6.39 21.76 57.84
N GLY A 35 7.43 21.76 58.68
CA GLY A 35 7.44 21.02 59.94
C GLY A 35 7.70 19.52 59.78
N GLY A 36 8.35 19.11 58.69
CA GLY A 36 8.74 17.72 58.47
C GLY A 36 9.80 17.22 59.48
N PRO A 37 9.98 15.89 59.59
CA PRO A 37 10.95 15.29 60.50
C PRO A 37 12.38 15.76 60.18
N ALA A 38 13.22 15.87 61.22
CA ALA A 38 14.63 16.31 61.12
C ALA A 38 15.50 15.24 60.45
N LEU A 39 15.30 15.04 59.15
CA LEU A 39 16.08 14.15 58.30
C LEU A 39 17.36 14.87 57.86
N SER A 40 18.49 14.16 57.89
CA SER A 40 19.73 14.69 57.32
C SER A 40 19.66 14.72 55.77
N LEU A 41 20.41 15.62 55.13
CA LEU A 41 20.46 15.73 53.66
C LEU A 41 20.90 14.43 52.99
N SER A 42 21.78 13.65 53.63
CA SER A 42 22.26 12.36 53.13
C SER A 42 21.19 11.27 53.19
N GLU A 43 20.35 11.25 54.23
CA GLU A 43 19.20 10.34 54.34
C GLU A 43 18.12 10.70 53.32
N LEU A 44 17.83 12.00 53.16
CA LEU A 44 16.89 12.45 52.13
C LEU A 44 17.39 12.10 50.73
N GLY A 45 18.70 12.22 50.45
CA GLY A 45 19.29 11.85 49.15
C GLY A 45 19.16 10.38 48.77
N ARG A 46 19.10 9.49 49.77
CA ARG A 46 18.83 8.06 49.54
C ARG A 46 17.36 7.81 49.19
N LEU A 47 16.45 8.54 49.83
CA LEU A 47 15.01 8.41 49.61
C LEU A 47 14.54 9.16 48.35
N TYR A 48 15.18 10.28 48.01
CA TYR A 48 14.80 11.18 46.93
C TYR A 48 15.31 10.70 45.56
N GLN A 49 14.87 9.50 45.16
CA GLN A 49 15.20 8.88 43.88
C GLN A 49 13.93 8.33 43.20
N GLY A 50 13.95 8.24 41.86
CA GLY A 50 12.88 7.64 41.05
C GLY A 50 11.51 8.31 41.19
N SER A 51 10.45 7.50 41.21
CA SER A 51 9.05 7.96 41.28
C SER A 51 8.70 8.71 42.57
N PHE A 52 9.40 8.41 43.67
CA PHE A 52 9.20 9.11 44.95
C PHE A 52 9.62 10.57 44.85
N ARG A 53 10.70 10.88 44.12
CA ARG A 53 11.14 12.26 43.86
C ARG A 53 10.06 13.07 43.15
N GLU A 54 9.39 12.49 42.16
CA GLU A 54 8.32 13.16 41.41
C GLU A 54 7.06 13.35 42.25
N ALA A 55 6.69 12.36 43.05
CA ALA A 55 5.56 12.48 43.96
C ALA A 55 5.81 13.57 45.01
N LEU A 56 7.01 13.58 45.61
CA LEU A 56 7.38 14.53 46.64
C LEU A 56 7.51 15.96 46.09
N SER A 57 8.05 16.13 44.86
CA SER A 57 8.11 17.45 44.22
C SER A 57 6.71 17.99 43.88
N ARG A 58 5.76 17.15 43.45
CA ARG A 58 4.36 17.54 43.24
C ARG A 58 3.66 17.93 44.54
N VAL A 59 3.89 17.20 45.62
CA VAL A 59 3.31 17.52 46.94
C VAL A 59 3.88 18.84 47.46
N LEU A 60 5.21 19.03 47.42
CA LEU A 60 5.85 20.25 47.90
C LEU A 60 5.45 21.49 47.07
N SER A 61 5.35 21.37 45.74
CA SER A 61 4.88 22.47 44.89
C SER A 61 3.42 22.83 45.18
N GLY A 62 2.56 21.83 45.39
CA GLY A 62 1.17 22.05 45.80
C GLY A 62 1.05 22.74 47.17
N LEU A 63 1.89 22.35 48.14
CA LEU A 63 1.89 22.95 49.48
C LEU A 63 2.46 24.37 49.48
N LYS A 64 3.51 24.64 48.71
CA LYS A 64 4.06 26.00 48.53
C LYS A 64 3.02 26.94 47.92
N GLY A 65 2.23 26.47 46.96
CA GLY A 65 1.11 27.23 46.39
C GLY A 65 0.03 27.56 47.43
N ARG A 66 -0.31 26.62 48.32
CA ARG A 66 -1.28 26.84 49.41
C ARG A 66 -0.76 27.83 50.45
N GLN A 67 0.51 27.72 50.85
CA GLN A 67 1.13 28.66 51.78
C GLN A 67 1.22 30.07 51.18
N GLY A 68 1.58 30.18 49.90
CA GLY A 68 1.54 31.46 49.17
C GLY A 68 0.14 32.07 49.14
N SER A 69 -0.90 31.25 48.87
CA SER A 69 -2.30 31.69 48.92
C SER A 69 -2.72 32.13 50.32
N ALA A 70 -2.29 31.44 51.38
CA ALA A 70 -2.60 31.80 52.76
C ALA A 70 -1.92 33.12 53.18
N ILE A 71 -0.67 33.35 52.77
CA ILE A 71 0.04 34.62 53.02
C ILE A 71 -0.64 35.76 52.27
N ALA A 72 -0.97 35.57 50.99
CA ALA A 72 -1.69 36.58 50.20
C ALA A 72 -3.06 36.91 50.82
N ARG A 73 -3.81 35.91 51.29
CA ARG A 73 -5.07 36.13 52.01
C ARG A 73 -4.88 36.91 53.30
N ARG A 74 -3.85 36.60 54.09
CA ARG A 74 -3.52 37.37 55.31
C ARG A 74 -3.13 38.81 55.00
N GLN A 75 -2.41 39.05 53.91
CA GLN A 75 -2.06 40.41 53.47
C GLN A 75 -3.30 41.19 53.00
N ILE A 76 -4.18 40.55 52.23
CA ILE A 76 -5.47 41.15 51.83
C ILE A 76 -6.33 41.44 53.06
N GLN A 77 -6.40 40.51 54.00
CA GLN A 77 -7.19 40.67 55.23
C GLN A 77 -6.60 41.77 56.14
N ALA A 78 -5.28 41.85 56.30
CA ALA A 78 -4.62 42.94 57.00
C ALA A 78 -4.82 44.31 56.31
N ALA A 79 -4.83 44.34 54.98
CA ALA A 79 -5.14 45.55 54.21
C ALA A 79 -6.60 45.98 54.39
N LEU A 80 -7.55 45.03 54.43
CA LEU A 80 -8.97 45.30 54.68
C LEU A 80 -9.22 45.76 56.11
N GLU A 81 -8.57 45.14 57.10
CA GLU A 81 -8.67 45.53 58.52
C GLU A 81 -8.06 46.93 58.75
N GLY A 82 -6.96 47.27 58.07
CA GLY A 82 -6.36 48.61 58.09
C GLY A 82 -7.22 49.72 57.48
N VAL A 83 -8.16 49.39 56.58
CA VAL A 83 -9.14 50.32 56.03
C VAL A 83 -10.28 50.57 57.04
N SER A 84 -10.73 49.55 57.78
CA SER A 84 -11.82 49.69 58.76
C SER A 84 -11.46 50.54 59.99
N LEU A 85 -10.17 50.65 60.34
CA LEU A 85 -9.72 51.42 61.50
C LEU A 85 -9.57 52.94 61.21
N ARG A 86 -9.69 53.38 59.95
CA ARG A 86 -9.58 54.79 59.55
C ARG A 86 -10.92 55.54 59.50
N GLU A 87 -12.05 54.85 59.54
CA GLU A 87 -13.39 55.47 59.52
C GLU A 87 -13.75 56.21 60.83
N ASN A 88 -12.97 56.05 61.90
CA ASN A 88 -13.21 56.73 63.18
C ASN A 88 -12.36 58.00 63.43
N ALA A 89 -11.57 58.46 62.45
CA ALA A 89 -10.83 59.73 62.55
C ALA A 89 -11.66 60.86 61.92
N GLY A 90 -12.43 61.56 62.76
CA GLY A 90 -13.26 62.68 62.35
C GLY A 90 -12.49 63.82 61.68
N ASN A 91 -13.13 64.39 60.66
CA ASN A 91 -13.00 65.77 60.16
C ASN A 91 -11.68 66.23 59.51
N ASN A 92 -11.13 65.47 58.57
CA ASN A 92 -10.31 66.05 57.48
C ASN A 92 -10.82 65.57 56.11
N ILE A 93 -11.95 66.13 55.66
CA ILE A 93 -12.56 65.85 54.34
C ILE A 93 -11.52 65.99 53.21
N MET A 94 -10.59 66.94 53.35
CA MET A 94 -9.53 67.19 52.37
C MET A 94 -8.45 66.10 52.35
N GLU A 95 -8.03 65.57 53.50
CA GLU A 95 -7.08 64.44 53.56
C GLU A 95 -7.74 63.13 53.09
N SER A 96 -9.04 62.96 53.35
CA SER A 96 -9.83 61.83 52.82
C SER A 96 -9.92 61.87 51.30
N LEU A 97 -10.15 63.05 50.70
CA LEU A 97 -10.17 63.23 49.24
C LEU A 97 -8.79 62.94 48.62
N ILE A 98 -7.72 63.50 49.19
CA ILE A 98 -6.34 63.25 48.71
C ILE A 98 -5.97 61.77 48.86
N CYS A 99 -6.30 61.13 49.99
CA CYS A 99 -6.07 59.70 50.16
C CYS A 99 -6.91 58.87 49.17
N SER A 100 -8.17 59.25 48.92
CA SER A 100 -9.02 58.56 47.95
C SER A 100 -8.47 58.65 46.52
N GLU A 101 -7.94 59.82 46.12
CA GLU A 101 -7.31 60.04 44.83
C GLU A 101 -6.01 59.23 44.69
N ILE A 102 -5.18 59.20 45.73
CA ILE A 102 -3.98 58.35 45.78
C ILE A 102 -4.34 56.86 45.71
N THR A 103 -5.41 56.42 46.39
CA THR A 103 -5.87 55.02 46.27
C THR A 103 -6.45 54.71 44.90
N ALA A 104 -7.16 55.64 44.27
CA ALA A 104 -7.72 55.48 42.94
C ALA A 104 -6.62 55.40 41.87
N THR A 105 -5.61 56.27 41.96
CA THR A 105 -4.44 56.25 41.05
C THR A 105 -3.61 54.98 41.24
N SER A 106 -3.35 54.57 42.49
CA SER A 106 -2.68 53.29 42.77
C SER A 106 -3.47 52.08 42.26
N ARG A 107 -4.80 52.07 42.38
CA ARG A 107 -5.66 51.01 41.80
C ARG A 107 -5.61 51.02 40.28
N LEU A 108 -5.60 52.19 39.65
CA LEU A 108 -5.50 52.32 38.20
C LEU A 108 -4.14 51.83 37.69
N GLU A 109 -3.04 52.19 38.35
CA GLU A 109 -1.70 51.68 38.03
C GLU A 109 -1.62 50.17 38.21
N SER A 110 -2.18 49.63 39.30
CA SER A 110 -2.24 48.19 39.53
C SER A 110 -3.06 47.47 38.46
N ALA A 111 -4.20 48.03 38.06
CA ALA A 111 -5.03 47.51 36.97
C ALA A 111 -4.30 47.56 35.62
N GLN A 112 -3.56 48.64 35.33
CA GLN A 112 -2.73 48.75 34.14
C GLN A 112 -1.60 47.71 34.11
N GLN A 113 -0.93 47.49 35.25
CA GLN A 113 0.10 46.45 35.37
C GLN A 113 -0.49 45.05 35.20
N ALA A 114 -1.66 44.77 35.78
CA ALA A 114 -2.37 43.51 35.61
C ALA A 114 -2.75 43.28 34.13
N LEU A 115 -3.28 44.31 33.46
CA LEU A 115 -3.62 44.26 32.03
C LEU A 115 -2.37 43.98 31.18
N TYR A 116 -1.25 44.65 31.46
CA TYR A 116 0.02 44.40 30.78
C TYR A 116 0.50 42.95 30.98
N ALA A 117 0.43 42.44 32.22
CA ALA A 117 0.79 41.05 32.52
C ALA A 117 -0.13 40.05 31.78
N SER A 118 -1.44 40.29 31.74
CA SER A 118 -2.39 39.45 31.00
C SER A 118 -2.15 39.50 29.48
N ARG A 119 -1.85 40.67 28.91
CA ARG A 119 -1.46 40.78 27.48
C ARG A 119 -0.19 40.02 27.17
N LYS A 120 0.81 40.10 28.04
CA LYS A 120 2.06 39.34 27.88
C LYS A 120 1.78 37.83 27.92
N GLN A 121 0.99 37.37 28.87
CA GLN A 121 0.59 35.96 28.95
C GLN A 121 -0.20 35.50 27.72
N LEU A 122 -1.13 36.34 27.22
CA LEU A 122 -1.87 36.05 26.00
C LEU A 122 -0.93 35.88 24.80
N ASN A 123 0.02 36.80 24.63
CA ASN A 123 1.00 36.73 23.54
C ASN A 123 1.90 35.48 23.65
N GLU A 124 2.34 35.11 24.85
CA GLU A 124 3.07 33.87 25.09
C GLU A 124 2.23 32.64 24.73
N LYS A 125 0.93 32.64 25.04
CA LYS A 125 0.01 31.56 24.67
C LYS A 125 -0.22 31.49 23.18
N VAL A 126 -0.43 32.62 22.50
CA VAL A 126 -0.57 32.68 21.04
C VAL A 126 0.70 32.16 20.35
N ALA A 127 1.89 32.56 20.83
CA ALA A 127 3.15 32.04 20.31
C ALA A 127 3.28 30.52 20.53
N SER A 128 2.85 30.01 21.69
CA SER A 128 2.87 28.56 21.95
C SER A 128 1.88 27.77 21.09
N LEU A 129 0.70 28.36 20.78
CA LEU A 129 -0.27 27.77 19.87
C LEU A 129 0.27 27.69 18.44
N ALA A 130 0.91 28.77 17.96
CA ALA A 130 1.52 28.78 16.63
C ALA A 130 2.63 27.71 16.48
N VAL A 131 3.39 27.43 17.54
CA VAL A 131 4.36 26.31 17.54
C VAL A 131 3.63 24.97 17.48
N SER A 132 2.59 24.78 18.31
CA SER A 132 1.78 23.56 18.31
C SER A 132 1.09 23.30 16.97
N GLU A 133 0.61 24.33 16.27
CA GLU A 133 0.00 24.20 14.95
C GLU A 133 1.01 23.75 13.90
N ARG A 134 2.24 24.27 13.94
CA ARG A 134 3.33 23.79 13.07
C ARG A 134 3.64 22.31 13.32
N ASP A 135 3.70 21.89 14.58
CA ASP A 135 3.94 20.50 14.95
C ASP A 135 2.79 19.58 14.46
N ILE A 136 1.54 20.04 14.57
CA ILE A 136 0.37 19.32 14.04
C ILE A 136 0.48 19.15 12.52
N ASN A 137 0.82 20.22 11.80
CA ASN A 137 0.98 20.20 10.35
C ASN A 137 2.13 19.26 9.93
N GLU A 138 3.26 19.29 10.64
CA GLU A 138 4.37 18.37 10.39
C GLU A 138 3.95 16.91 10.62
N LEU A 139 3.27 16.64 11.74
CA LEU A 139 2.75 15.30 12.04
C LEU A 139 1.76 14.83 10.98
N GLN A 140 0.88 15.70 10.48
CA GLN A 140 -0.07 15.37 9.44
C GLN A 140 0.62 14.99 8.12
N ILE A 141 1.66 15.75 7.72
CA ILE A 141 2.50 15.40 6.57
C ILE A 141 3.18 14.04 6.78
N THR A 142 3.66 13.74 7.98
CA THR A 142 4.27 12.41 8.25
C THR A 142 3.26 11.27 8.22
N ILE A 143 2.03 11.50 8.68
CA ILE A 143 0.94 10.52 8.61
C ILE A 143 0.60 10.23 7.16
N ASP A 144 0.46 11.26 6.32
CA ASP A 144 0.12 11.07 4.91
C ASP A 144 1.24 10.36 4.14
N ARG A 145 2.50 10.66 4.45
CA ARG A 145 3.64 9.89 3.95
C ARG A 145 3.55 8.42 4.37
N LYS A 146 3.22 8.12 5.62
CA LYS A 146 3.04 6.74 6.12
C LYS A 146 1.84 6.02 5.50
N LYS A 147 0.73 6.73 5.23
CA LYS A 147 -0.43 6.18 4.53
C LYS A 147 -0.05 5.77 3.11
N ARG A 148 0.66 6.63 2.37
CA ARG A 148 1.14 6.35 1.02
C ARG A 148 2.10 5.16 0.99
N THR A 149 3.06 5.07 1.93
CA THR A 149 3.97 3.92 2.00
C THR A 149 3.24 2.63 2.37
N ASN A 150 2.23 2.69 3.23
CA ASN A 150 1.41 1.52 3.57
C ASN A 150 0.64 0.99 2.34
N ILE A 151 -0.01 1.88 1.58
CA ILE A 151 -0.69 1.51 0.33
C ILE A 151 0.28 0.85 -0.65
N LEU A 152 1.48 1.42 -0.83
CA LEU A 152 2.51 0.82 -1.68
C LEU A 152 2.92 -0.57 -1.19
N LEU A 153 3.14 -0.74 0.12
CA LEU A 153 3.48 -2.05 0.70
C LEU A 153 2.36 -3.08 0.51
N ARG A 154 1.10 -2.68 0.65
CA ARG A 154 -0.05 -3.56 0.37
C ARG A 154 -0.09 -4.00 -1.09
N LEU A 155 0.08 -3.06 -2.02
CA LEU A 155 0.15 -3.38 -3.45
C LEU A 155 1.32 -4.31 -3.78
N LEU A 156 2.49 -4.11 -3.16
CA LEU A 156 3.64 -4.99 -3.33
C LEU A 156 3.37 -6.39 -2.75
N GLN A 157 2.72 -6.48 -1.58
CA GLN A 157 2.34 -7.75 -0.96
C GLN A 157 1.33 -8.52 -1.84
N GLU A 158 0.36 -7.82 -2.42
CA GLU A 158 -0.60 -8.41 -3.35
C GLU A 158 0.07 -8.93 -4.63
N ARG A 159 0.99 -8.14 -5.21
CA ARG A 159 1.78 -8.58 -6.37
C ARG A 159 2.65 -9.79 -6.05
N GLU A 160 3.24 -9.85 -4.86
CA GLU A 160 4.02 -11.01 -4.42
C GLU A 160 3.12 -12.23 -4.20
N LYS A 161 1.91 -12.06 -3.65
CA LYS A 161 0.92 -13.14 -3.53
C LYS A 161 0.56 -13.73 -4.90
N ILE A 162 0.31 -12.89 -5.90
CA ILE A 162 0.05 -13.33 -7.28
C ILE A 162 1.26 -14.07 -7.85
N ARG A 163 2.48 -13.53 -7.63
CA ARG A 163 3.72 -14.17 -8.08
C ARG A 163 3.91 -15.55 -7.45
N LEU A 164 3.68 -15.69 -6.15
CA LEU A 164 3.74 -16.97 -5.45
C LEU A 164 2.68 -17.96 -5.94
N SER A 165 1.46 -17.50 -6.22
CA SER A 165 0.41 -18.33 -6.83
C SER A 165 0.86 -18.90 -8.18
N ARG A 166 1.44 -18.06 -9.04
CA ARG A 166 1.99 -18.48 -10.34
C ARG A 166 3.14 -19.49 -10.17
N PHE A 167 4.02 -19.29 -9.20
CA PHE A 167 5.08 -20.27 -8.91
C PHE A 167 4.53 -21.60 -8.42
N GLN A 168 3.47 -21.59 -7.60
CA GLN A 168 2.80 -22.82 -7.17
C GLN A 168 2.14 -23.54 -8.34
N GLU A 169 1.48 -22.82 -9.25
CA GLU A 169 0.93 -23.40 -10.48
C GLU A 169 2.01 -23.99 -11.40
N MET A 170 3.12 -23.27 -11.61
CA MET A 170 4.25 -23.80 -12.38
C MET A 170 4.86 -25.05 -11.73
N ALA A 171 4.96 -25.08 -10.40
CA ALA A 171 5.41 -26.26 -9.67
C ALA A 171 4.45 -27.44 -9.86
N LYS A 172 3.13 -27.21 -9.77
CA LYS A 172 2.10 -28.22 -10.05
C LYS A 172 2.18 -28.74 -11.49
N LEU A 173 2.30 -27.86 -12.48
CA LEU A 173 2.46 -28.27 -13.88
C LEU A 173 3.75 -29.09 -14.10
N SER A 174 4.84 -28.75 -13.40
CA SER A 174 6.07 -29.53 -13.45
C SER A 174 5.91 -30.92 -12.80
N THR A 175 5.23 -31.02 -11.66
CA THR A 175 4.93 -32.31 -11.05
C THR A 175 4.00 -33.15 -11.91
N ASP A 176 2.97 -32.53 -12.51
CA ASP A 176 2.04 -33.19 -13.42
C ASP A 176 2.74 -33.69 -14.68
N HIS A 177 3.70 -32.93 -15.20
CA HIS A 177 4.54 -33.42 -16.30
C HIS A 177 5.41 -34.60 -15.87
N LYS A 178 6.04 -34.55 -14.70
CA LYS A 178 6.85 -35.67 -14.19
C LYS A 178 6.02 -36.92 -13.94
N THR A 179 4.83 -36.80 -13.35
CA THR A 179 3.93 -37.93 -13.11
C THR A 179 3.36 -38.48 -14.41
N ARG A 180 3.06 -37.62 -15.40
CA ARG A 180 2.69 -38.09 -16.74
C ARG A 180 3.81 -38.87 -17.40
N ILE A 181 5.05 -38.36 -17.38
CA ILE A 181 6.23 -39.05 -17.92
C ILE A 181 6.42 -40.42 -17.23
N ALA A 182 6.43 -40.45 -15.89
CA ALA A 182 6.56 -41.69 -15.12
C ALA A 182 5.36 -42.66 -15.30
N GLY A 183 4.16 -42.13 -15.50
CA GLY A 183 2.96 -42.93 -15.81
C GLY A 183 3.02 -43.59 -17.18
N THR A 184 3.66 -42.93 -18.16
CA THR A 184 3.98 -43.55 -19.46
C THR A 184 4.99 -44.70 -19.33
N GLU A 185 5.96 -44.60 -18.42
CA GLU A 185 6.96 -45.67 -18.20
C GLU A 185 6.36 -46.91 -17.52
N ASN A 186 5.31 -46.78 -16.72
CA ASN A 186 4.74 -47.90 -15.95
C ASN A 186 3.68 -48.73 -16.70
N ASN A 187 3.11 -48.24 -17.81
CA ASN A 187 2.11 -48.97 -18.60
C ASN A 187 2.68 -49.65 -19.87
N THR A 188 3.97 -49.50 -20.11
CA THR A 188 4.70 -50.37 -21.03
C THR A 188 5.75 -51.08 -20.20
N LYS A 189 5.56 -52.38 -19.94
CA LYS A 189 6.69 -53.24 -19.57
C LYS A 189 7.80 -52.94 -20.58
N PRO A 190 8.95 -52.36 -20.17
CA PRO A 190 10.04 -52.20 -21.09
C PRO A 190 10.43 -53.60 -21.55
N PRO A 191 10.56 -53.87 -22.87
CA PRO A 191 11.22 -55.08 -23.29
C PRO A 191 12.60 -55.08 -22.63
N ILE A 192 12.96 -56.22 -22.04
CA ILE A 192 14.27 -56.44 -21.41
C ILE A 192 15.31 -56.13 -22.48
N LEU A 193 15.82 -54.90 -22.47
CA LEU A 193 16.93 -54.50 -23.31
C LEU A 193 18.18 -55.04 -22.61
N PRO A 194 19.04 -55.78 -23.34
CA PRO A 194 20.30 -56.25 -22.79
C PRO A 194 21.13 -55.08 -22.30
N ASP A 195 21.86 -55.33 -21.23
CA ASP A 195 22.70 -54.40 -20.47
C ASP A 195 23.74 -53.70 -21.36
N PHE A 196 23.33 -52.60 -22.00
CA PHE A 196 24.20 -51.77 -22.81
C PHE A 196 24.80 -50.67 -21.94
N LYS A 197 26.06 -50.90 -21.56
CA LYS A 197 26.94 -49.86 -21.01
C LYS A 197 26.86 -48.61 -21.90
N PRO A 198 26.70 -47.41 -21.34
CA PRO A 198 26.59 -46.19 -22.13
C PRO A 198 27.93 -45.92 -22.81
N SER A 199 28.03 -46.20 -24.12
CA SER A 199 29.10 -45.62 -24.92
C SER A 199 28.71 -44.19 -25.25
N ASN A 200 29.67 -43.28 -25.05
CA ASN A 200 29.55 -41.84 -25.30
C ASN A 200 29.42 -41.54 -26.80
N HIS A 201 28.35 -41.96 -27.45
CA HIS A 201 28.01 -41.50 -28.79
C HIS A 201 27.07 -40.32 -28.66
N ALA A 202 27.58 -39.15 -29.06
CA ALA A 202 26.84 -37.91 -29.17
C ALA A 202 25.50 -38.13 -29.90
N CYS A 203 24.44 -37.48 -29.42
CA CYS A 203 23.15 -37.44 -30.11
C CYS A 203 23.35 -37.10 -31.59
N PRO A 204 22.86 -37.93 -32.54
CA PRO A 204 22.97 -37.63 -33.95
C PRO A 204 22.22 -36.35 -34.28
N SER A 205 22.88 -35.48 -35.05
CA SER A 205 22.38 -34.17 -35.43
C SER A 205 21.11 -34.30 -36.28
N VAL A 206 20.15 -33.38 -36.11
CA VAL A 206 18.89 -33.34 -36.88
C VAL A 206 19.13 -33.41 -38.40
N ARG A 207 20.27 -32.91 -38.89
CA ARG A 207 20.65 -33.03 -40.31
C ARG A 207 20.88 -34.47 -40.78
N GLU A 208 21.44 -35.33 -39.94
CA GLU A 208 21.73 -36.74 -40.27
C GLU A 208 20.42 -37.55 -40.33
N THR A 209 19.45 -37.21 -39.48
CA THR A 209 18.12 -37.82 -39.51
C THR A 209 17.33 -37.45 -40.77
N VAL A 210 17.46 -36.21 -41.27
CA VAL A 210 16.81 -35.79 -42.53
C VAL A 210 17.44 -36.47 -43.74
N GLY A 211 18.78 -36.58 -43.78
CA GLY A 211 19.48 -37.26 -44.88
C GLY A 211 19.17 -38.75 -44.95
N THR A 212 19.10 -39.43 -43.80
CA THR A 212 18.73 -40.85 -43.74
C THR A 212 17.28 -41.08 -44.14
N LEU A 213 16.33 -40.23 -43.71
CA LEU A 213 14.93 -40.29 -44.14
C LEU A 213 14.77 -40.05 -45.64
N ALA A 214 15.49 -39.08 -46.20
CA ALA A 214 15.47 -38.81 -47.65
C ALA A 214 16.02 -39.99 -48.45
N ASN A 215 17.12 -40.61 -47.99
CA ASN A 215 17.70 -41.79 -48.63
C ASN A 215 16.77 -43.01 -48.54
N LEU A 216 16.11 -43.20 -47.40
CA LEU A 216 15.16 -44.30 -47.20
C LEU A 216 13.90 -44.12 -48.06
N HIS A 217 13.42 -42.88 -48.18
CA HIS A 217 12.32 -42.53 -49.09
C HIS A 217 12.72 -42.74 -50.56
N ALA A 218 13.91 -42.31 -50.99
CA ALA A 218 14.42 -42.55 -52.33
C ALA A 218 14.54 -44.06 -52.64
N HIS A 219 15.04 -44.85 -51.69
CA HIS A 219 15.11 -46.30 -51.81
C HIS A 219 13.71 -46.94 -51.91
N HIS A 220 12.74 -46.47 -51.14
CA HIS A 220 11.37 -46.97 -51.21
C HIS A 220 10.69 -46.62 -52.54
N VAL A 221 10.90 -45.40 -53.06
CA VAL A 221 10.43 -44.99 -54.39
C VAL A 221 11.07 -45.85 -55.49
N HIS A 222 12.37 -46.15 -55.37
CA HIS A 222 13.09 -47.00 -56.32
C HIS A 222 12.57 -48.45 -56.29
N LEU A 223 12.40 -49.04 -55.10
CA LEU A 223 11.82 -50.37 -54.95
C LEU A 223 10.39 -50.43 -55.47
N LYS A 224 9.58 -49.38 -55.23
CA LYS A 224 8.22 -49.29 -55.77
C LYS A 224 8.24 -49.22 -57.31
N HIS A 225 9.16 -48.45 -57.89
CA HIS A 225 9.36 -48.42 -59.34
C HIS A 225 9.73 -49.80 -59.89
N LEU A 226 10.68 -50.50 -59.25
CA LEU A 226 11.08 -51.85 -59.64
C LEU A 226 9.93 -52.86 -59.51
N ALA A 227 9.14 -52.79 -58.43
CA ALA A 227 7.96 -53.62 -58.24
C ALA A 227 6.90 -53.36 -59.33
N THR A 228 6.65 -52.10 -59.69
CA THR A 228 5.74 -51.76 -60.80
C THR A 228 6.30 -52.12 -62.18
N GLN A 229 7.63 -52.10 -62.36
CA GLN A 229 8.30 -52.48 -63.60
C GLN A 229 8.40 -54.00 -63.77
N SER A 230 8.35 -54.79 -62.69
CA SER A 230 8.37 -56.25 -62.75
C SER A 230 7.15 -56.87 -63.45
N HIS A 231 6.11 -56.07 -63.73
CA HIS A 231 4.93 -56.45 -64.51
C HIS A 231 4.94 -55.93 -65.96
N ILE A 232 5.99 -55.22 -66.39
CA ILE A 232 6.16 -54.82 -67.79
C ILE A 232 7.21 -55.77 -68.37
N ASP A 233 6.86 -56.50 -69.43
CA ASP A 233 7.69 -57.44 -70.21
C ASP A 233 8.94 -56.77 -70.89
N GLY A 234 9.49 -55.71 -70.30
CA GLY A 234 10.65 -54.94 -70.79
C GLY A 234 12.01 -55.54 -70.46
N SER A 235 12.07 -56.74 -69.84
CA SER A 235 13.33 -57.45 -69.61
C SER A 235 14.10 -57.67 -70.92
N GLY A 236 13.38 -57.95 -72.01
CA GLY A 236 13.99 -58.12 -73.34
C GLY A 236 14.54 -56.82 -73.93
N GLU A 237 13.93 -55.67 -73.64
CA GLU A 237 14.33 -54.39 -74.23
C GLU A 237 15.60 -53.82 -73.58
N ILE A 238 15.75 -53.99 -72.26
CA ILE A 238 16.97 -53.61 -71.53
C ILE A 238 18.12 -54.56 -71.89
N GLU A 239 17.83 -55.86 -72.04
CA GLU A 239 18.82 -56.83 -72.50
C GLU A 239 19.27 -56.55 -73.94
N LEU A 240 18.35 -56.19 -74.84
CA LEU A 240 18.67 -55.75 -76.21
C LEU A 240 19.49 -54.46 -76.22
N ARG A 241 19.23 -53.51 -75.31
CA ARG A 241 20.00 -52.26 -75.19
C ARG A 241 21.41 -52.50 -74.66
N LEU A 242 21.56 -53.40 -73.70
CA LEU A 242 22.87 -53.85 -73.19
C LEU A 242 23.66 -54.61 -74.25
N ARG A 243 23.00 -55.48 -75.04
CA ARG A 243 23.60 -56.13 -76.21
C ARG A 243 24.04 -55.10 -77.25
N HIS A 244 23.23 -54.09 -77.53
CA HIS A 244 23.57 -53.02 -78.48
C HIS A 244 24.77 -52.17 -78.03
N LEU A 245 24.90 -51.86 -76.73
CA LEU A 245 26.04 -51.13 -76.19
C LEU A 245 27.31 -51.98 -76.16
N ALA A 246 27.20 -53.28 -75.84
CA ALA A 246 28.32 -54.21 -75.85
C ALA A 246 28.84 -54.49 -77.28
N VAL A 247 27.95 -54.48 -78.28
CA VAL A 247 28.30 -54.59 -79.71
C VAL A 247 29.05 -53.35 -80.20
N HIS A 248 28.88 -52.19 -79.58
CA HIS A 248 29.55 -50.96 -80.00
C HIS A 248 31.01 -50.84 -79.52
N GLU A 249 31.44 -51.67 -78.55
CA GLU A 249 32.79 -51.64 -77.97
C GLU A 249 33.70 -52.78 -78.44
N ALA A 250 33.17 -53.79 -79.14
CA ALA A 250 33.97 -54.85 -79.71
C ALA A 250 34.01 -54.67 -81.23
N ASP A 251 35.19 -54.80 -81.81
CA ASP A 251 35.40 -55.04 -83.24
C ASP A 251 35.83 -56.51 -83.39
N ASP A 252 35.41 -57.13 -84.50
CA ASP A 252 35.81 -58.45 -85.02
C ASP A 252 35.03 -59.73 -84.61
N GLY A 253 34.06 -60.08 -85.48
CA GLY A 253 33.92 -61.39 -86.14
C GLY A 253 33.52 -62.65 -85.36
N GLN A 254 33.66 -62.74 -84.03
CA GLN A 254 33.25 -63.90 -83.22
C GLN A 254 32.37 -63.46 -82.05
N PHE A 255 31.19 -62.95 -82.40
CA PHE A 255 30.39 -62.14 -81.48
C PHE A 255 29.46 -62.93 -80.57
N ASP A 256 28.63 -63.83 -81.09
CA ASP A 256 27.46 -64.26 -80.32
C ASP A 256 27.80 -65.10 -79.07
N GLU A 257 28.82 -65.96 -79.13
CA GLU A 257 29.17 -66.84 -78.01
C GLU A 257 29.98 -66.10 -76.92
N ALA A 258 30.89 -65.20 -77.33
CA ALA A 258 31.67 -64.37 -76.40
C ALA A 258 30.83 -63.28 -75.73
N LEU A 259 29.87 -62.69 -76.45
CA LEU A 259 28.94 -61.70 -75.89
C LEU A 259 27.94 -62.36 -74.93
N SER A 260 27.46 -63.58 -75.24
CA SER A 260 26.63 -64.37 -74.32
C SER A 260 27.39 -64.71 -73.05
N ALA A 261 28.63 -65.18 -73.15
CA ALA A 261 29.47 -65.50 -71.99
C ALA A 261 29.78 -64.25 -71.13
N ARG A 262 30.02 -63.09 -71.75
CA ARG A 262 30.27 -61.83 -71.03
C ARG A 262 29.00 -61.25 -70.41
N GLY A 263 27.86 -61.39 -71.07
CA GLY A 263 26.54 -61.08 -70.52
C GLY A 263 26.23 -61.94 -69.29
N GLU A 264 26.46 -63.25 -69.39
CA GLU A 264 26.34 -64.18 -68.25
C GLU A 264 27.33 -63.85 -67.13
N ALA A 265 28.56 -63.47 -67.44
CA ALA A 265 29.54 -63.03 -66.45
C ALA A 265 29.09 -61.75 -65.70
N LEU A 266 28.48 -60.80 -66.39
CA LEU A 266 27.92 -59.59 -65.78
C LEU A 266 26.67 -59.89 -64.97
N VAL A 267 25.78 -60.75 -65.45
CA VAL A 267 24.59 -61.19 -64.70
C VAL A 267 25.00 -61.98 -63.45
N THR A 268 26.00 -62.85 -63.54
CA THR A 268 26.51 -63.60 -62.38
C THR A 268 27.29 -62.70 -61.42
N PHE A 269 28.02 -61.70 -61.91
CA PHE A 269 28.65 -60.68 -61.07
C PHE A 269 27.61 -59.81 -60.36
N ALA A 270 26.57 -59.37 -61.07
CA ALA A 270 25.45 -58.63 -60.50
C ALA A 270 24.69 -59.47 -59.48
N ARG A 271 24.42 -60.75 -59.75
CA ARG A 271 23.83 -61.69 -58.77
C ARG A 271 24.73 -61.86 -57.55
N LYS A 272 26.04 -62.11 -57.72
CA LYS A 272 26.99 -62.23 -56.59
C LYS A 272 27.16 -60.92 -55.82
N SER A 273 27.00 -59.77 -56.46
CA SER A 273 27.06 -58.45 -55.83
C SER A 273 25.77 -58.17 -55.06
N ALA A 274 24.61 -58.51 -55.64
CA ALA A 274 23.31 -58.44 -54.98
C ALA A 274 23.22 -59.41 -53.79
N GLU A 275 23.74 -60.63 -53.93
CA GLU A 275 23.87 -61.59 -52.83
C GLU A 275 24.78 -61.06 -51.72
N ARG A 276 25.91 -60.42 -52.06
CA ARG A 276 26.77 -59.75 -51.07
C ARG A 276 26.10 -58.55 -50.41
N GLY A 277 25.28 -57.78 -51.12
CA GLY A 277 24.45 -56.72 -50.55
C GLY A 277 23.33 -57.26 -49.65
N ALA A 278 22.73 -58.40 -50.01
CA ALA A 278 21.70 -59.07 -49.22
C ALA A 278 22.24 -59.72 -47.93
N LEU A 279 23.54 -60.02 -47.86
CA LEU A 279 24.18 -60.51 -46.63
C LEU A 279 24.14 -59.47 -45.49
N PHE A 280 24.02 -58.16 -45.78
CA PHE A 280 23.84 -57.13 -44.75
C PHE A 280 22.42 -57.07 -44.15
N SER A 281 21.43 -57.79 -44.71
CA SER A 281 20.07 -57.88 -44.15
C SER A 281 19.67 -59.27 -43.65
N ARG A 282 20.53 -60.28 -43.81
CA ARG A 282 20.19 -61.67 -43.45
C ARG A 282 20.40 -62.01 -41.95
N HIS A 283 20.72 -61.03 -41.11
CA HIS A 283 20.82 -61.20 -39.64
C HIS A 283 19.57 -60.77 -38.89
N ALA A 284 18.50 -60.43 -39.60
CA ALA A 284 17.20 -60.20 -39.04
C ALA A 284 16.32 -61.43 -39.28
N ASN A 285 16.50 -62.49 -38.48
CA ASN A 285 15.41 -63.43 -38.20
C ASN A 285 14.36 -62.66 -37.38
N ILE A 286 13.71 -61.68 -38.00
CA ILE A 286 12.52 -61.04 -37.45
C ILE A 286 11.44 -62.09 -37.71
N LEU A 287 11.09 -62.85 -36.66
CA LEU A 287 9.93 -63.73 -36.72
C LEU A 287 8.73 -62.88 -37.17
N ASP A 288 7.80 -63.44 -37.94
CA ASP A 288 6.56 -62.73 -38.34
C ASP A 288 5.84 -62.07 -37.15
N HIS A 289 6.03 -62.62 -35.94
CA HIS A 289 5.50 -62.06 -34.70
C HIS A 289 6.10 -60.68 -34.34
N ASP A 290 7.37 -60.42 -34.69
CA ASP A 290 8.07 -59.16 -34.49
C ASP A 290 7.71 -58.12 -35.56
N LEU A 291 7.37 -58.54 -36.78
CA LEU A 291 6.83 -57.66 -37.83
C LEU A 291 5.46 -57.11 -37.45
N GLN A 292 4.58 -57.95 -36.90
CA GLN A 292 3.27 -57.52 -36.40
C GLN A 292 3.43 -56.53 -35.25
N ALA A 293 4.30 -56.84 -34.28
CA ALA A 293 4.58 -55.94 -33.16
C ALA A 293 5.19 -54.60 -33.62
N LEU A 294 6.09 -54.63 -34.62
CA LEU A 294 6.64 -53.42 -35.21
C LEU A 294 5.57 -52.62 -35.96
N SER A 295 4.67 -53.27 -36.69
CA SER A 295 3.53 -52.64 -37.34
C SER A 295 2.63 -51.93 -36.33
N ASP A 296 2.30 -52.58 -35.22
CA ASP A 296 1.48 -52.01 -34.15
C ASP A 296 2.15 -50.76 -33.52
N VAL A 297 3.47 -50.82 -33.32
CA VAL A 297 4.26 -49.66 -32.83
C VAL A 297 4.27 -48.52 -33.84
N VAL A 298 4.40 -48.82 -35.14
CA VAL A 298 4.35 -47.82 -36.21
C VAL A 298 2.96 -47.19 -36.28
N ASP A 299 1.89 -47.98 -36.19
CA ASP A 299 0.52 -47.47 -36.19
C ASP A 299 0.20 -46.64 -34.95
N LEU A 300 0.74 -47.01 -33.79
CA LEU A 300 0.63 -46.20 -32.58
C LEU A 300 1.34 -44.84 -32.76
N LYS A 301 2.58 -44.85 -33.27
CA LYS A 301 3.33 -43.61 -33.55
C LYS A 301 2.64 -42.75 -34.60
N LYS A 302 2.06 -43.37 -35.63
CA LYS A 302 1.26 -42.69 -36.66
C LYS A 302 0.06 -42.00 -36.03
N ARG A 303 -0.68 -42.68 -35.15
CA ARG A 303 -1.81 -42.09 -34.40
C ARG A 303 -1.36 -40.93 -33.51
N GLN A 304 -0.25 -41.07 -32.79
CA GLN A 304 0.30 -39.99 -31.97
C GLN A 304 0.74 -38.78 -32.80
N LEU A 305 1.39 -39.01 -33.95
CA LEU A 305 1.76 -37.92 -34.86
C LEU A 305 0.53 -37.23 -35.45
N GLN A 306 -0.52 -37.99 -35.75
CA GLN A 306 -1.78 -37.44 -36.23
C GLN A 306 -2.48 -36.61 -35.14
N GLU A 307 -2.54 -37.09 -33.90
CA GLU A 307 -3.09 -36.33 -32.77
C GLU A 307 -2.30 -35.05 -32.49
N LEU A 308 -0.97 -35.10 -32.53
CA LEU A 308 -0.12 -33.91 -32.39
C LEU A 308 -0.34 -32.91 -33.55
N SER A 309 -0.49 -33.42 -34.78
CA SER A 309 -0.84 -32.62 -35.94
C SER A 309 -2.19 -31.93 -35.75
N ASP A 310 -3.24 -32.68 -35.40
CA ASP A 310 -4.59 -32.16 -35.18
C ASP A 310 -4.63 -31.11 -34.05
N ARG A 311 -3.88 -31.35 -32.96
CA ARG A 311 -3.73 -30.39 -31.87
C ARG A 311 -3.01 -29.12 -32.31
N SER A 312 -1.97 -29.24 -33.14
CA SER A 312 -1.27 -28.06 -33.67
C SER A 312 -2.18 -27.23 -34.59
N ILE A 313 -3.03 -27.89 -35.39
CA ILE A 313 -4.03 -27.24 -36.25
C ILE A 313 -5.08 -26.53 -35.38
N ALA A 314 -5.61 -27.19 -34.35
CA ALA A 314 -6.57 -26.60 -33.41
C ALA A 314 -5.99 -25.37 -32.68
N LEU A 315 -4.72 -25.43 -32.28
CA LEU A 315 -4.01 -24.28 -31.70
C LEU A 315 -3.83 -23.13 -32.72
N GLY A 316 -3.59 -23.46 -33.99
CA GLY A 316 -3.60 -22.50 -35.09
C GLY A 316 -4.95 -21.80 -35.28
N TYR A 317 -6.05 -22.55 -35.22
CA TYR A 317 -7.41 -21.97 -35.32
C TYR A 317 -7.77 -21.08 -34.13
N THR A 318 -7.49 -21.54 -32.91
CA THR A 318 -7.79 -20.77 -31.69
C THR A 318 -6.95 -19.50 -31.60
N SER A 319 -5.66 -19.57 -31.95
CA SER A 319 -4.80 -18.37 -32.00
C SER A 319 -5.29 -17.37 -33.06
N LYS A 320 -5.68 -17.84 -34.24
CA LYS A 320 -6.29 -16.98 -35.27
C LYS A 320 -7.58 -16.31 -34.78
N GLN A 321 -8.47 -17.08 -34.15
CA GLN A 321 -9.71 -16.53 -33.58
C GLN A 321 -9.45 -15.46 -32.52
N HIS A 322 -8.46 -15.66 -31.65
CA HIS A 322 -8.08 -14.64 -30.66
C HIS A 322 -7.52 -13.38 -31.31
N ILE A 323 -6.72 -13.53 -32.38
CA ILE A 323 -6.22 -12.40 -33.16
C ILE A 323 -7.39 -11.63 -33.79
N ASP A 324 -8.33 -12.33 -34.42
CA ASP A 324 -9.51 -11.73 -35.04
C ASP A 324 -10.37 -10.98 -34.01
N ASN A 325 -10.61 -11.57 -32.84
CA ASN A 325 -11.33 -10.92 -31.73
C ASN A 325 -10.61 -9.66 -31.23
N ILE A 326 -9.27 -9.67 -31.15
CA ILE A 326 -8.48 -8.48 -30.78
C ILE A 326 -8.62 -7.38 -31.84
N PHE A 327 -8.60 -7.75 -33.13
CA PHE A 327 -8.80 -6.80 -34.21
C PHE A 327 -10.22 -6.22 -34.19
N GLU A 328 -11.24 -7.05 -33.97
CA GLU A 328 -12.63 -6.62 -33.85
C GLU A 328 -12.82 -5.71 -32.62
N PHE A 329 -12.26 -6.07 -31.46
CA PHE A 329 -12.27 -5.23 -30.27
C PHE A 329 -11.58 -3.87 -30.51
N ARG A 330 -10.45 -3.89 -31.22
CA ARG A 330 -9.73 -2.67 -31.59
C ARG A 330 -10.52 -1.80 -32.58
N GLY A 331 -11.27 -2.41 -33.49
CA GLY A 331 -12.07 -1.70 -34.49
C GLY A 331 -13.40 -1.16 -33.95
N SER A 332 -14.11 -1.93 -33.13
CA SER A 332 -15.47 -1.61 -32.68
C SER A 332 -15.50 -0.92 -31.32
N THR A 333 -14.89 -1.54 -30.31
CA THR A 333 -15.01 -1.12 -28.91
C THR A 333 -14.00 -0.06 -28.52
N SER A 334 -12.79 -0.06 -29.09
CA SER A 334 -11.75 0.95 -28.76
C SER A 334 -12.20 2.38 -29.02
N HIS A 335 -12.88 2.64 -30.14
CA HIS A 335 -13.39 3.96 -30.47
C HIS A 335 -14.54 4.38 -29.56
N THR A 336 -15.43 3.45 -29.21
CA THR A 336 -16.53 3.70 -28.25
C THR A 336 -15.98 3.99 -26.85
N LEU A 337 -14.95 3.27 -26.41
CA LEU A 337 -14.26 3.50 -25.14
C LEU A 337 -13.54 4.85 -25.13
N LYS A 338 -12.84 5.18 -26.22
CA LYS A 338 -12.21 6.49 -26.38
C LYS A 338 -13.24 7.62 -26.38
N ALA A 339 -14.34 7.48 -27.13
CA ALA A 339 -15.43 8.46 -27.14
C ALA A 339 -16.11 8.58 -25.77
N SER A 340 -16.27 7.49 -25.02
CA SER A 340 -16.78 7.52 -23.66
C SER A 340 -15.83 8.21 -22.68
N ILE A 341 -14.51 8.03 -22.85
CA ILE A 341 -13.50 8.69 -22.03
C ILE A 341 -13.39 10.17 -22.40
N GLU A 342 -13.37 10.51 -23.70
CA GLU A 342 -13.35 11.88 -24.21
C GLU A 342 -14.66 12.62 -23.87
N GLY A 343 -15.81 11.93 -23.88
CA GLY A 343 -17.09 12.48 -23.44
C GLY A 343 -17.18 12.68 -21.92
N GLY A 344 -16.47 11.87 -21.13
CA GLY A 344 -16.30 12.06 -19.68
C GLY A 344 -15.23 13.10 -19.31
N ALA A 345 -14.31 13.42 -20.22
CA ALA A 345 -13.26 14.41 -20.01
C ALA A 345 -13.77 15.81 -19.61
N PRO A 346 -14.83 16.41 -20.21
CA PRO A 346 -15.34 17.71 -19.75
C PRO A 346 -15.92 17.67 -18.34
N GLN A 347 -16.52 16.54 -17.92
CA GLN A 347 -16.99 16.37 -16.54
C GLN A 347 -15.81 16.27 -15.58
N LEU A 348 -14.77 15.50 -15.93
CA LEU A 348 -13.52 15.41 -15.19
C LEU A 348 -12.76 16.74 -15.12
N ILE A 349 -12.78 17.55 -16.18
CA ILE A 349 -12.22 18.91 -16.20
C ILE A 349 -13.01 19.79 -15.23
N GLY A 350 -14.34 19.72 -15.22
CA GLY A 350 -15.16 20.43 -14.23
C GLY A 350 -14.85 20.02 -12.79
N TYR A 351 -14.69 18.71 -12.52
CA TYR A 351 -14.26 18.24 -11.19
C TYR A 351 -12.83 18.66 -10.84
N MET A 352 -11.91 18.64 -11.80
CA MET A 352 -10.55 19.14 -11.62
C MET A 352 -10.51 20.65 -11.41
N GLU A 353 -11.36 21.42 -12.08
CA GLU A 353 -11.49 22.86 -11.90
C GLU A 353 -12.09 23.19 -10.54
N VAL A 354 -13.08 22.43 -10.07
CA VAL A 354 -13.62 22.55 -8.72
C VAL A 354 -12.58 22.17 -7.67
N LEU A 355 -11.81 21.10 -7.89
CA LEU A 355 -10.71 20.70 -7.01
C LEU A 355 -9.55 21.71 -7.05
N LYS A 356 -9.23 22.26 -8.23
CA LYS A 356 -8.21 23.29 -8.40
C LYS A 356 -8.65 24.59 -7.75
N TRP A 357 -9.91 24.99 -7.90
CA TRP A 357 -10.51 26.12 -7.20
C TRP A 357 -10.50 25.88 -5.68
N LEU A 358 -10.76 24.66 -5.21
CA LEU A 358 -10.63 24.28 -3.80
C LEU A 358 -9.18 24.34 -3.32
N ILE A 359 -8.21 23.89 -4.11
CA ILE A 359 -6.79 23.92 -3.77
C ILE A 359 -6.28 25.35 -3.76
N ASP A 360 -6.57 26.12 -4.81
CA ASP A 360 -6.17 27.52 -4.98
C ASP A 360 -6.83 28.42 -3.92
N ASN A 361 -8.04 28.11 -3.44
CA ASN A 361 -8.66 28.81 -2.30
C ASN A 361 -8.30 28.23 -0.92
N SER A 362 -7.85 26.98 -0.83
CA SER A 362 -7.31 26.40 0.41
C SER A 362 -5.87 26.85 0.67
N ALA A 363 -5.17 27.23 -0.39
CA ALA A 363 -3.91 27.96 -0.34
C ALA A 363 -4.18 29.46 -0.22
N SER A 364 -4.87 29.87 0.85
CA SER A 364 -4.94 31.29 1.20
C SER A 364 -3.52 31.79 1.53
N PRO A 365 -3.13 32.97 1.02
CA PRO A 365 -1.80 33.52 1.16
C PRO A 365 -1.43 33.75 2.62
N GLU A 366 -0.12 33.73 2.87
CA GLU A 366 0.57 34.07 4.11
C GLU A 366 -0.22 35.07 4.97
N CYS A 367 -0.91 34.54 5.99
CA CYS A 367 -1.76 35.29 6.89
C CYS A 367 -0.87 36.06 7.89
N SER A 368 -0.40 37.23 7.46
CA SER A 368 0.15 38.27 8.30
C SER A 368 -0.70 39.55 8.21
N ALA A 369 -2.00 39.45 8.42
CA ALA A 369 -2.86 40.62 8.64
C ALA A 369 -4.07 40.19 9.49
N GLY A 370 -3.98 40.45 10.79
CA GLY A 370 -5.04 40.14 11.75
C GLY A 370 -6.25 41.04 11.58
N ASP A 371 -7.42 40.44 11.82
CA ASP A 371 -8.76 41.02 12.01
C ASP A 371 -9.43 41.79 10.85
N ALA A 372 -8.69 42.48 9.98
CA ALA A 372 -9.28 43.24 8.88
C ALA A 372 -9.86 42.34 7.78
N ASP A 373 -9.15 41.28 7.41
CA ASP A 373 -9.56 40.39 6.31
C ASP A 373 -10.68 39.42 6.72
N LEU A 374 -10.80 39.09 8.02
CA LEU A 374 -11.96 38.34 8.52
C LEU A 374 -13.22 39.23 8.49
N GLN A 375 -13.11 40.51 8.83
CA GLN A 375 -14.22 41.45 8.69
C GLN A 375 -14.62 41.65 7.23
N GLU A 376 -13.68 41.64 6.29
CA GLU A 376 -13.97 41.76 4.86
C GLU A 376 -14.54 40.46 4.27
N ALA A 377 -13.99 39.29 4.61
CA ALA A 377 -14.46 37.99 4.13
C ALA A 377 -15.86 37.62 4.64
N PHE A 378 -16.22 38.06 5.85
CA PHE A 378 -17.58 37.91 6.40
C PHE A 378 -18.50 39.11 6.12
N GLY A 379 -18.03 40.13 5.39
CA GLY A 379 -18.81 41.35 5.10
C GLY A 379 -19.20 42.18 6.33
N LEU A 380 -18.53 41.96 7.46
CA LEU A 380 -18.79 42.57 8.74
C LEU A 380 -18.11 43.94 8.82
N ARG A 381 -18.73 44.97 8.23
CA ARG A 381 -18.34 46.36 8.52
C ARG A 381 -18.47 46.62 10.02
N ALA A 382 -17.45 47.23 10.61
CA ALA A 382 -17.45 47.71 12.00
C ALA A 382 -18.73 48.51 12.29
N GLY A 383 -19.63 47.92 13.11
CA GLY A 383 -20.97 48.46 13.42
C GLY A 383 -22.14 47.53 13.09
N THR A 384 -21.91 46.31 12.60
CA THR A 384 -22.98 45.33 12.38
C THR A 384 -23.44 44.70 13.70
N GLN A 385 -24.76 44.74 13.94
CA GLN A 385 -25.39 44.24 15.17
C GLN A 385 -25.15 42.73 15.35
N GLU A 386 -24.81 42.30 16.58
CA GLU A 386 -24.60 40.90 17.00
C GLU A 386 -25.56 39.86 16.36
N PRO A 387 -26.89 40.07 16.25
CA PRO A 387 -27.78 39.06 15.66
C PRO A 387 -27.45 38.71 14.20
N ARG A 388 -26.86 39.63 13.43
CA ARG A 388 -26.47 39.39 12.03
C ARG A 388 -25.21 38.54 11.92
N ILE A 389 -24.30 38.69 12.89
CA ILE A 389 -23.08 37.89 12.97
C ILE A 389 -23.46 36.44 13.31
N VAL A 390 -24.38 36.27 14.27
CA VAL A 390 -24.89 34.94 14.63
C VAL A 390 -25.58 34.27 13.45
N SER A 391 -26.45 34.97 12.71
CA SER A 391 -27.11 34.38 11.54
C SER A 391 -26.14 33.98 10.42
N GLU A 392 -25.06 34.74 10.24
CA GLU A 392 -24.06 34.44 9.20
C GLU A 392 -23.16 33.26 9.62
N ILE A 393 -22.84 33.17 10.91
CA ILE A 393 -22.15 32.00 11.50
C ILE A 393 -23.03 30.76 11.37
N GLU A 394 -24.32 30.85 11.72
CA GLU A 394 -25.29 29.76 11.56
C GLU A 394 -25.37 29.30 10.10
N ARG A 395 -25.46 30.23 9.15
CA ARG A 395 -25.46 29.92 7.71
C ARG A 395 -24.18 29.19 7.28
N HIS A 396 -23.02 29.62 7.77
CA HIS A 396 -21.75 28.95 7.47
C HIS A 396 -21.64 27.57 8.10
N LEU A 397 -22.18 27.39 9.31
CA LEU A 397 -22.25 26.12 10.00
C LEU A 397 -23.18 25.15 9.26
N GLU A 398 -24.31 25.64 8.75
CA GLU A 398 -25.26 24.88 7.95
C GLU A 398 -24.65 24.45 6.61
N ILE A 399 -23.91 25.34 5.94
CA ILE A 399 -23.16 25.01 4.72
C ILE A 399 -22.05 23.99 5.01
N ALA A 400 -21.34 24.11 6.13
CA ALA A 400 -20.32 23.14 6.52
C ALA A 400 -20.94 21.76 6.80
N HIS A 401 -22.08 21.72 7.49
CA HIS A 401 -22.79 20.49 7.80
C HIS A 401 -23.41 19.83 6.56
N GLN A 402 -23.90 20.62 5.60
CA GLN A 402 -24.33 20.13 4.29
C GLN A 402 -23.16 19.55 3.49
N LYS A 403 -21.97 20.13 3.59
CA LYS A 403 -20.75 19.59 2.95
C LYS A 403 -20.30 18.29 3.61
N GLU A 404 -20.35 18.22 4.94
CA GLU A 404 -19.98 17.02 5.70
C GLU A 404 -20.93 15.86 5.42
N SER A 405 -22.24 16.09 5.52
CA SER A 405 -23.24 15.09 5.15
C SER A 405 -23.15 14.66 3.68
N PHE A 406 -22.78 15.57 2.77
CA PHE A 406 -22.52 15.21 1.37
C PHE A 406 -21.28 14.31 1.22
N LEU A 407 -20.21 14.56 1.97
CA LEU A 407 -19.01 13.72 1.97
C LEU A 407 -19.28 12.35 2.59
N GLU A 408 -20.07 12.28 3.67
CA GLU A 408 -20.53 11.01 4.25
C GLU A 408 -21.34 10.19 3.24
N ASN A 409 -22.21 10.84 2.47
CA ASN A 409 -23.01 10.19 1.44
C ASN A 409 -22.19 9.76 0.19
N LEU A 410 -21.02 10.36 -0.03
CA LEU A 410 -20.09 10.02 -1.13
C LEU A 410 -19.21 8.80 -0.83
N ILE A 411 -19.06 8.45 0.45
CA ILE A 411 -18.42 7.20 0.86
C ILE A 411 -19.45 6.09 0.61
N ALA A 412 -19.45 5.55 -0.61
CA ALA A 412 -20.27 4.40 -0.96
C ALA A 412 -20.04 3.28 0.07
N PRO A 413 -21.10 2.59 0.54
CA PRO A 413 -20.95 1.44 1.41
C PRO A 413 -20.13 0.39 0.65
N VAL A 414 -18.88 0.23 1.05
CA VAL A 414 -18.04 -0.87 0.59
C VAL A 414 -18.65 -2.14 1.17
N ASP A 415 -19.05 -3.06 0.30
CA ASP A 415 -19.69 -4.33 0.65
C ASP A 415 -19.02 -4.99 1.87
N GLU A 416 -19.77 -5.07 2.98
CA GLU A 416 -19.36 -5.50 4.31
C GLU A 416 -19.20 -7.04 4.44
N ASP A 417 -18.50 -7.70 3.53
CA ASP A 417 -18.31 -9.16 3.62
C ASP A 417 -16.96 -9.59 4.24
N HIS A 418 -16.14 -8.64 4.67
CA HIS A 418 -14.94 -8.92 5.47
C HIS A 418 -14.97 -8.10 6.76
N GLU A 419 -15.34 -8.76 7.86
CA GLU A 419 -15.10 -8.29 9.24
C GLU A 419 -13.59 -8.17 9.50
N ASP A 420 -12.96 -7.17 8.88
CA ASP A 420 -11.58 -6.81 9.14
C ASP A 420 -11.51 -5.93 10.39
N GLU A 421 -10.55 -6.20 11.27
CA GLU A 421 -10.24 -5.43 12.50
C GLU A 421 -10.30 -3.90 12.32
N GLY A 422 -10.07 -3.42 11.09
CA GLY A 422 -10.21 -2.03 10.70
C GLY A 422 -11.58 -1.40 10.98
N SER A 423 -12.69 -2.10 10.70
CA SER A 423 -14.06 -1.55 10.91
C SER A 423 -14.38 -1.38 12.40
N THR A 424 -13.85 -2.27 13.24
CA THR A 424 -13.98 -2.16 14.70
C THR A 424 -13.13 -1.02 15.27
N LEU A 425 -12.00 -0.69 14.62
CA LEU A 425 -11.15 0.43 15.01
C LEU A 425 -11.75 1.78 14.61
N THR A 426 -12.36 1.91 13.42
CA THR A 426 -13.08 3.12 13.03
C THR A 426 -14.29 3.38 13.92
N ARG A 427 -15.13 2.36 14.20
CA ARG A 427 -16.24 2.52 15.15
C ARG A 427 -15.79 2.93 16.56
N LYS A 428 -14.66 2.39 17.04
CA LYS A 428 -14.09 2.79 18.34
C LYS A 428 -13.57 4.23 18.32
N TYR A 429 -12.94 4.64 17.21
CA TYR A 429 -12.45 6.00 17.04
C TYR A 429 -13.60 7.01 17.02
N GLU A 430 -14.64 6.76 16.21
CA GLU A 430 -15.85 7.59 16.13
C GLU A 430 -16.55 7.70 17.49
N ALA A 431 -16.70 6.57 18.21
CA ALA A 431 -17.29 6.58 19.55
C ALA A 431 -16.46 7.37 20.58
N ASP A 432 -15.13 7.35 20.47
CA ASP A 432 -14.24 8.11 21.36
C ASP A 432 -14.15 9.59 20.97
N GLU A 433 -14.28 9.91 19.68
CA GLU A 433 -14.41 11.29 19.18
C GLU A 433 -15.71 11.92 19.65
N GLN A 434 -16.84 11.22 19.52
CA GLN A 434 -18.14 11.68 20.02
C GLN A 434 -18.08 11.98 21.53
N LYS A 435 -17.48 11.10 22.33
CA LYS A 435 -17.29 11.33 23.79
C LYS A 435 -16.44 12.55 24.09
N ARG A 436 -15.43 12.85 23.26
CA ARG A 436 -14.61 14.06 23.43
C ARG A 436 -15.42 15.30 23.09
N HIS A 437 -16.20 15.27 22.01
CA HIS A 437 -17.12 16.35 21.66
C HIS A 437 -18.16 16.60 22.76
N ASP A 438 -18.80 15.56 23.29
CA ASP A 438 -19.77 15.67 24.38
C ASP A 438 -19.14 16.29 25.65
N LYS A 439 -17.90 15.88 25.97
CA LYS A 439 -17.17 16.41 27.12
C LYS A 439 -16.72 17.86 26.91
N ALA A 440 -16.28 18.21 25.70
CA ALA A 440 -15.94 19.58 25.34
C ALA A 440 -17.18 20.47 25.39
N TYR A 441 -18.30 20.00 24.84
CA TYR A 441 -19.60 20.69 24.89
C TYR A 441 -20.07 20.88 26.34
N SER A 442 -20.00 19.85 27.19
CA SER A 442 -20.34 19.95 28.62
C SER A 442 -19.45 20.95 29.36
N LEU A 443 -18.15 21.00 29.06
CA LEU A 443 -17.23 21.97 29.65
C LEU A 443 -17.51 23.40 29.18
N LEU A 444 -17.82 23.58 27.90
CA LEU A 444 -18.19 24.86 27.32
C LEU A 444 -19.51 25.36 27.89
N SER A 445 -20.55 24.53 27.97
CA SER A 445 -21.85 24.91 28.56
C SER A 445 -21.70 25.28 30.04
N ARG A 446 -20.90 24.52 30.80
CA ARG A 446 -20.61 24.83 32.20
C ARG A 446 -19.79 26.12 32.36
N LYS A 447 -18.88 26.41 31.44
CA LYS A 447 -18.13 27.67 31.43
C LYS A 447 -19.01 28.85 31.04
N ALA A 448 -19.86 28.71 30.02
CA ALA A 448 -20.84 29.73 29.63
C ALA A 448 -21.76 30.06 30.79
N ALA A 449 -22.39 29.05 31.42
CA ALA A 449 -23.23 29.24 32.59
C ALA A 449 -22.48 29.87 33.79
N LYS A 450 -21.18 29.59 33.94
CA LYS A 450 -20.37 30.22 34.99
C LYS A 450 -20.06 31.67 34.67
N ILE A 451 -19.76 31.99 33.41
CA ILE A 451 -19.52 33.36 32.95
C ILE A 451 -20.79 34.19 33.11
N ASP A 452 -21.95 33.67 32.70
CA ASP A 452 -23.24 34.36 32.86
C ASP A 452 -23.50 34.68 34.34
N ASN A 453 -23.29 33.73 35.25
CA ASN A 453 -23.48 33.96 36.68
C ASN A 453 -22.46 34.95 37.28
N THR A 454 -21.19 34.92 36.84
CA THR A 454 -20.20 35.90 37.31
C THR A 454 -20.45 37.28 36.74
N LEU A 455 -20.87 37.38 35.47
CA LEU A 455 -21.18 38.64 34.81
C LEU A 455 -22.41 39.30 35.43
N VAL A 456 -23.45 38.51 35.73
CA VAL A 456 -24.63 38.98 36.46
C VAL A 456 -24.25 39.48 37.86
N SER A 457 -23.41 38.73 38.60
CA SER A 457 -22.91 39.17 39.91
C SER A 457 -22.09 40.47 39.81
N ASP A 458 -21.22 40.61 38.81
CA ASP A 458 -20.40 41.80 38.62
C ASP A 458 -21.27 43.00 38.23
N ILE A 459 -22.28 42.82 37.37
CA ILE A 459 -23.26 43.85 37.02
C ILE A 459 -24.07 44.26 38.25
N GLU A 460 -24.56 43.31 39.06
CA GLU A 460 -25.27 43.62 40.31
C GLU A 460 -24.38 44.39 41.30
N THR A 461 -23.09 44.08 41.35
CA THR A 461 -22.14 44.76 42.23
C THR A 461 -21.88 46.19 41.73
N ILE A 462 -21.70 46.37 40.42
CA ILE A 462 -21.56 47.69 39.79
C ILE A 462 -22.84 48.53 39.96
N VAL A 463 -24.03 47.93 39.84
CA VAL A 463 -25.30 48.62 40.08
C VAL A 463 -25.41 49.05 41.54
N LYS A 464 -25.06 48.18 42.51
CA LYS A 464 -25.02 48.54 43.93
C LYS A 464 -24.01 49.66 44.23
N GLU A 465 -22.85 49.61 43.58
CA GLU A 465 -21.83 50.66 43.70
C GLU A 465 -22.33 51.97 43.09
N ALA A 466 -22.94 51.94 41.92
CA ALA A 466 -23.56 53.10 41.27
C ALA A 466 -24.70 53.69 42.10
N ASP A 467 -25.55 52.86 42.68
CA ASP A 467 -26.63 53.29 43.60
C ASP A 467 -26.05 53.90 44.89
N SER A 468 -24.96 53.34 45.43
CA SER A 468 -24.29 53.92 46.59
C SER A 468 -23.66 55.28 46.28
N ILE A 469 -23.03 55.44 45.11
CA ILE A 469 -22.48 56.71 44.63
C ILE A 469 -23.61 57.72 44.36
N ALA A 470 -24.73 57.28 43.76
CA ALA A 470 -25.89 58.13 43.52
C ALA A 470 -26.56 58.55 44.85
N SER A 471 -26.59 57.68 45.86
CA SER A 471 -27.09 58.02 47.20
C SER A 471 -26.18 58.95 48.00
N LEU A 472 -24.91 59.09 47.58
CA LEU A 472 -23.92 60.03 48.12
C LEU A 472 -23.88 61.35 47.32
N GLY A 473 -24.63 61.45 46.22
CA GLY A 473 -24.76 62.62 45.37
C GLY A 473 -26.13 63.26 45.46
N PHE A 474 -26.19 64.33 46.28
CA PHE A 474 -27.31 65.22 46.63
C PHE A 474 -28.14 64.87 47.87
#